data_AF-K6VH39-F1
#
_entry.id   AF-K6VH39-F1
#
_cell.length_a   1.000
_cell.length_b   1.000
_cell.length_c   1.000
_cell.angle_alpha   90.00
_cell.angle_beta   90.00
_cell.angle_gamma   90.00
#
_symmetry.space_group_name_H-M   'P 1'
#
loop_
_entity.id
_entity.type
_entity.pdbx_description
1 polymer ?
#
loop_
_entity_poly.entity_id
_entity_poly.type
_entity_poly.pdbx_seq_one_letter_code
_entity_poly.pdbx_strand_id
1 'polypeptide(L)'
;MMLYTNRIIEVCNHIRCIMEIIKVYKFICILLTIYFSSMILHNLNSLDTVLHISLDNRNEYMPRTNGRNLAQRNPSREALKRTYDCSLTIDEILRLLHIVHVESIAAGDIITAMILRLDRETGRVNVDGLVRDRLRRHRIANMQARLTELVDEIISISPLNQYIILQKLEAYKEELDETVEILQLVARQRTEEHIYSILNNLTHIRESLNLRLLTNDIAENETAVARRALRIRSRVLDILEFQYDMPSHANSN
;
A
#
# COMPACT_ATOMS: atom_id res chain seq x y z
N MET A 1 -29.04 -57.96 31.28
CA MET A 1 -28.66 -57.88 29.85
C MET A 1 -28.97 -56.52 29.22
N MET A 2 -30.09 -55.84 29.53
CA MET A 2 -30.45 -54.52 28.96
C MET A 2 -29.54 -53.33 29.34
N LEU A 3 -28.87 -53.36 30.50
CA LEU A 3 -27.96 -52.29 30.92
C LEU A 3 -26.67 -52.22 30.09
N TYR A 4 -26.26 -53.33 29.47
CA TYR A 4 -25.03 -53.43 28.68
C TYR A 4 -25.23 -52.85 27.26
N THR A 5 -26.42 -53.06 26.68
CA THR A 5 -26.80 -52.53 25.36
C THR A 5 -26.92 -51.00 25.36
N ASN A 6 -27.42 -50.39 26.44
CA ASN A 6 -27.52 -48.93 26.52
C ASN A 6 -26.15 -48.23 26.58
N ARG A 7 -25.18 -48.81 27.30
CA ARG A 7 -23.80 -48.28 27.31
C ARG A 7 -23.10 -48.38 25.96
N ILE A 8 -23.34 -49.44 25.19
CA ILE A 8 -22.74 -49.61 23.86
C ILE A 8 -23.31 -48.56 22.88
N ILE A 9 -24.62 -48.29 22.93
CA ILE A 9 -25.27 -47.26 22.09
C ILE A 9 -24.74 -45.85 22.44
N GLU A 10 -24.56 -45.57 23.72
CA GLU A 10 -24.03 -44.27 24.19
C GLU A 10 -22.57 -44.06 23.74
N VAL A 11 -21.73 -45.09 23.83
CA VAL A 11 -20.35 -45.06 23.31
C VAL A 11 -20.32 -44.86 21.79
N CYS A 12 -21.19 -45.56 21.03
CA CYS A 12 -21.28 -45.38 19.58
C CYS A 12 -21.72 -43.97 19.19
N ASN A 13 -22.66 -43.37 19.91
CA ASN A 13 -23.08 -41.98 19.68
C ASN A 13 -21.95 -40.99 20.00
N HIS A 14 -21.18 -41.24 21.06
CA HIS A 14 -20.04 -40.42 21.43
C HIS A 14 -18.91 -40.49 20.39
N ILE A 15 -18.63 -41.69 19.85
CA ILE A 15 -17.67 -41.90 18.75
C ILE A 15 -18.14 -41.17 17.48
N ARG A 16 -19.43 -41.25 17.14
CA ARG A 16 -20.00 -40.54 15.99
C ARG A 16 -19.88 -39.03 16.12
N CYS A 17 -20.14 -38.49 17.31
CA CYS A 17 -20.00 -37.06 17.59
C CYS A 17 -18.54 -36.60 17.47
N ILE A 18 -17.59 -37.36 18.02
CA ILE A 18 -16.15 -37.11 17.87
C ILE A 18 -15.74 -37.10 16.39
N MET A 19 -16.26 -38.03 15.59
CA MET A 19 -15.94 -38.12 14.16
C MET A 19 -16.43 -36.91 13.36
N GLU A 20 -17.61 -36.38 13.67
CA GLU A 20 -18.12 -35.15 13.04
C GLU A 20 -17.32 -33.90 13.43
N ILE A 21 -16.91 -33.80 14.71
CA ILE A 21 -16.03 -32.71 15.19
C ILE A 21 -14.69 -32.74 14.44
N ILE A 22 -14.10 -33.93 14.26
CA ILE A 22 -12.85 -34.09 13.51
C ILE A 22 -13.00 -33.64 12.05
N LYS A 23 -14.13 -33.95 11.39
CA LYS A 23 -14.39 -33.52 10.01
C LYS A 23 -14.47 -32.00 9.89
N VAL A 24 -15.18 -31.34 10.81
CA VAL A 24 -15.31 -29.88 10.84
C VAL A 24 -13.94 -29.24 11.08
N TYR A 25 -13.17 -29.77 12.03
CA TYR A 25 -11.83 -29.25 12.32
C TYR A 25 -10.89 -29.41 11.12
N LYS A 26 -10.94 -30.56 10.42
CA LYS A 26 -10.15 -30.80 9.21
C LYS A 26 -10.51 -29.82 8.09
N PHE A 27 -11.80 -29.50 7.93
CA PHE A 27 -12.26 -28.51 6.96
C PHE A 27 -11.76 -27.09 7.28
N ILE A 28 -11.84 -26.68 8.55
CA ILE A 28 -11.31 -25.40 9.04
C ILE A 28 -9.79 -25.32 8.84
N CYS A 29 -9.06 -26.39 9.16
CA CYS A 29 -7.61 -26.44 8.94
C CYS A 29 -7.24 -26.31 7.45
N ILE A 30 -8.00 -26.93 6.54
CA ILE A 30 -7.76 -26.80 5.09
C ILE A 30 -8.01 -25.36 4.63
N LEU A 31 -9.10 -24.72 5.07
CA LEU A 31 -9.38 -23.31 4.78
C LEU A 31 -8.27 -22.38 5.30
N LEU A 32 -7.81 -22.58 6.54
CA LEU A 32 -6.69 -21.85 7.10
C LEU A 32 -5.41 -22.07 6.29
N THR A 33 -5.13 -23.31 5.88
CA THR A 33 -3.94 -23.62 5.08
C THR A 33 -3.98 -22.92 3.71
N ILE A 34 -5.15 -22.86 3.07
CA ILE A 34 -5.35 -22.14 1.80
C ILE A 34 -5.20 -20.62 1.99
N TYR A 35 -5.75 -20.09 3.08
CA TYR A 35 -5.63 -18.66 3.41
C TYR A 35 -4.18 -18.27 3.69
N PHE A 36 -3.48 -19.05 4.51
CA PHE A 36 -2.07 -18.83 4.81
C PHE A 36 -1.18 -19.06 3.57
N SER A 37 -1.46 -20.04 2.72
CA SER A 37 -0.68 -20.24 1.49
C SER A 37 -0.87 -19.09 0.51
N SER A 38 -2.07 -18.53 0.38
CA SER A 38 -2.33 -17.33 -0.41
C SER A 38 -1.59 -16.11 0.16
N MET A 39 -1.64 -15.92 1.48
CA MET A 39 -0.93 -14.83 2.16
C MET A 39 0.60 -14.96 2.03
N ILE A 40 1.13 -16.19 2.11
CA ILE A 40 2.56 -16.49 1.91
C ILE A 40 2.93 -16.27 0.44
N LEU A 41 2.11 -16.65 -0.53
CA LEU A 41 2.39 -16.41 -1.96
C LEU A 41 2.44 -14.91 -2.27
N HIS A 42 1.50 -14.15 -1.71
CA HIS A 42 1.47 -12.69 -1.84
C HIS A 42 2.67 -12.02 -1.16
N ASN A 43 3.12 -12.56 -0.01
CA ASN A 43 4.31 -12.10 0.70
C ASN A 43 5.63 -12.59 0.08
N LEU A 44 5.64 -13.72 -0.63
CA LEU A 44 6.81 -14.21 -1.35
C LEU A 44 7.03 -13.41 -2.62
N ASN A 45 5.97 -13.02 -3.33
CA ASN A 45 6.06 -12.08 -4.45
C ASN A 45 6.60 -10.71 -4.01
N SER A 46 6.30 -10.27 -2.78
CA SER A 46 6.90 -9.05 -2.20
C SER A 46 8.30 -9.28 -1.63
N LEU A 47 8.60 -10.47 -1.11
CA LEU A 47 9.94 -10.83 -0.62
C LEU A 47 10.95 -11.04 -1.75
N ASP A 48 10.55 -11.58 -2.90
CA ASP A 48 11.43 -11.74 -4.07
C ASP A 48 11.85 -10.36 -4.61
N THR A 49 10.94 -9.38 -4.56
CA THR A 49 11.26 -7.97 -4.80
C THR A 49 12.21 -7.40 -3.73
N VAL A 50 12.00 -7.71 -2.45
CA VAL A 50 12.85 -7.22 -1.33
C VAL A 50 14.24 -7.88 -1.31
N LEU A 51 14.36 -9.17 -1.63
CA LEU A 51 15.62 -9.92 -1.60
C LEU A 51 16.54 -9.49 -2.74
N HIS A 52 15.99 -9.26 -3.93
CA HIS A 52 16.74 -8.66 -5.04
C HIS A 52 17.23 -7.25 -4.70
N ILE A 53 16.45 -6.45 -3.98
CA ILE A 53 16.84 -5.10 -3.52
C ILE A 53 17.89 -5.16 -2.39
N SER A 54 17.80 -6.12 -1.47
CA SER A 54 18.70 -6.19 -0.30
C SER A 54 20.13 -6.66 -0.63
N LEU A 55 20.29 -7.43 -1.71
CA LEU A 55 21.60 -7.85 -2.21
C LEU A 55 22.35 -6.71 -2.90
N ASP A 56 21.64 -5.80 -3.57
CA ASP A 56 22.26 -4.61 -4.21
C ASP A 56 22.52 -3.48 -3.19
N ASN A 57 21.65 -3.31 -2.19
CA ASN A 57 21.79 -2.26 -1.17
C ASN A 57 22.97 -2.46 -0.20
N ARG A 58 23.62 -3.63 -0.21
CA ARG A 58 24.77 -3.91 0.68
C ARG A 58 26.09 -3.29 0.20
N ASN A 59 26.15 -2.75 -1.01
CA ASN A 59 27.36 -2.16 -1.58
C ASN A 59 27.42 -0.63 -1.62
N GLU A 60 26.36 0.11 -1.24
CA GLU A 60 26.32 1.57 -1.43
C GLU A 60 26.76 2.43 -0.24
N TYR A 61 27.20 1.84 0.87
CA TYR A 61 27.75 2.60 2.02
C TYR A 61 29.29 2.57 2.05
N MET A 62 29.93 3.25 1.11
CA MET A 62 31.30 3.76 1.30
C MET A 62 31.38 5.23 0.86
N PRO A 63 31.58 6.19 1.79
CA PRO A 63 31.76 7.57 1.42
C PRO A 63 33.18 7.79 0.89
N ARG A 64 33.26 8.17 -0.39
CA ARG A 64 34.33 8.92 -1.09
C ARG A 64 35.75 8.90 -0.48
N THR A 65 36.71 8.42 -1.27
CA THR A 65 38.04 9.05 -1.35
C THR A 65 38.43 9.29 -2.81
N ASN A 66 38.83 10.54 -3.09
CA ASN A 66 39.42 10.97 -4.35
C ASN A 66 40.62 10.09 -4.72
N GLY A 67 40.66 9.60 -5.97
CA GLY A 67 41.83 8.88 -6.45
C GLY A 67 41.74 8.44 -7.92
N ARG A 68 42.27 9.30 -8.80
CA ARG A 68 42.85 8.98 -10.13
C ARG A 68 41.92 8.41 -11.22
N ASN A 69 41.83 9.21 -12.30
CA ASN A 69 41.48 8.80 -13.66
C ASN A 69 42.20 7.50 -14.06
N LEU A 70 41.51 6.36 -14.08
CA LEU A 70 41.93 5.17 -14.84
C LEU A 70 40.69 4.37 -15.28
N ALA A 71 40.62 4.15 -16.60
CA ALA A 71 39.66 3.34 -17.36
C ALA A 71 38.21 3.87 -17.44
N GLN A 72 37.92 4.57 -18.55
CA GLN A 72 36.57 4.66 -19.13
C GLN A 72 35.99 3.24 -19.24
N ARG A 73 35.08 2.89 -18.34
CA ARG A 73 34.17 1.77 -18.54
C ARG A 73 33.18 2.24 -19.60
N ASN A 74 33.27 1.68 -20.81
CA ASN A 74 32.27 1.91 -21.84
C ASN A 74 30.88 1.74 -21.21
N PRO A 75 29.98 2.74 -21.30
CA PRO A 75 28.64 2.59 -20.75
C PRO A 75 28.01 1.38 -21.44
N SER A 76 27.53 0.42 -20.63
CA SER A 76 26.66 -0.62 -21.14
C SER A 76 25.56 0.07 -21.94
N ARG A 77 25.24 -0.49 -23.10
CA ARG A 77 24.26 0.04 -24.08
C ARG A 77 22.81 0.01 -23.56
N GLU A 78 22.60 0.09 -22.26
CA GLU A 78 21.30 0.22 -21.63
C GLU A 78 20.86 1.69 -21.73
N ALA A 79 20.20 1.96 -22.86
CA ALA A 79 19.28 3.07 -23.11
C ALA A 79 19.66 4.44 -22.51
N LEU A 80 20.58 5.16 -23.16
CA LEU A 80 20.67 6.61 -23.00
C LEU A 80 19.33 7.24 -23.37
N LYS A 81 18.62 7.76 -22.36
CA LYS A 81 17.38 8.55 -22.49
C LYS A 81 17.63 9.71 -23.45
N ARG A 82 16.74 9.91 -24.43
CA ARG A 82 16.86 11.05 -25.36
C ARG A 82 16.67 12.35 -24.56
N THR A 83 17.37 13.41 -24.94
CA THR A 83 17.41 14.71 -24.24
C THR A 83 16.04 15.34 -23.95
N TYR A 84 14.98 14.90 -24.65
CA TYR A 84 13.61 15.42 -24.53
C TYR A 84 12.57 14.34 -24.22
N ASP A 85 13.01 13.18 -23.72
CA ASP A 85 12.10 12.11 -23.33
C ASP A 85 11.81 12.22 -21.83
N CYS A 86 10.56 12.41 -21.45
CA CYS A 86 10.15 12.45 -20.04
C CYS A 86 9.95 11.04 -19.45
N SER A 87 9.93 9.99 -20.27
CA SER A 87 9.59 8.65 -19.78
C SER A 87 10.64 8.12 -18.80
N LEU A 88 10.16 7.53 -17.72
CA LEU A 88 10.99 6.96 -16.67
C LEU A 88 11.37 5.52 -17.00
N THR A 89 12.58 5.13 -16.60
CA THR A 89 13.00 3.73 -16.65
C THR A 89 12.20 2.91 -15.63
N ILE A 90 12.23 1.58 -15.78
CA ILE A 90 11.53 0.68 -14.86
C ILE A 90 12.04 0.87 -13.42
N ASP A 91 13.35 1.05 -13.24
CA ASP A 91 13.96 1.25 -11.91
C ASP A 91 13.53 2.59 -11.28
N GLU A 92 13.47 3.65 -12.08
CA GLU A 92 12.93 4.95 -11.64
C GLU A 92 11.46 4.81 -11.22
N ILE A 93 10.64 4.11 -12.01
CA ILE A 93 9.24 3.86 -11.68
C ILE A 93 9.12 3.08 -10.36
N LEU A 94 9.89 2.01 -10.18
CA LEU A 94 9.88 1.20 -8.95
C LEU A 94 10.28 2.04 -7.72
N ARG A 95 11.28 2.91 -7.86
CA ARG A 95 11.69 3.84 -6.80
C ARG A 95 10.59 4.82 -6.42
N LEU A 96 9.85 5.34 -7.40
CA LEU A 96 8.70 6.22 -7.13
C LEU A 96 7.51 5.48 -6.51
N LEU A 97 7.25 4.24 -6.93
CA LEU A 97 6.22 3.39 -6.33
C LEU A 97 6.51 3.07 -4.85
N HIS A 98 7.78 2.98 -4.47
CA HIS A 98 8.18 2.81 -3.08
C HIS A 98 7.67 3.94 -2.18
N ILE A 99 7.52 5.17 -2.70
CA ILE A 99 6.96 6.31 -1.95
C ILE A 99 5.50 6.03 -1.57
N VAL A 100 4.70 5.55 -2.51
CA VAL A 100 3.30 5.19 -2.28
C VAL A 100 3.19 4.01 -1.31
N HIS A 101 4.10 3.04 -1.42
CA HIS A 101 4.17 1.90 -0.51
C HIS A 101 4.44 2.32 0.94
N VAL A 102 5.41 3.22 1.16
CA VAL A 102 5.72 3.76 2.49
C VAL A 102 4.51 4.51 3.06
N GLU A 103 3.78 5.28 2.23
CA GLU A 103 2.54 5.95 2.65
C GLU A 103 1.46 4.96 3.08
N SER A 104 1.30 3.84 2.36
CA SER A 104 0.37 2.77 2.70
C SER A 104 0.68 2.12 4.06
N ILE A 105 1.95 1.80 4.31
CA ILE A 105 2.39 1.23 5.60
C ILE A 105 2.13 2.23 6.73
N ALA A 106 2.52 3.49 6.54
CA ALA A 106 2.33 4.53 7.53
C ALA A 106 0.84 4.74 7.86
N ALA A 107 -0.03 4.71 6.85
CA ALA A 107 -1.49 4.75 7.06
C ALA A 107 -1.97 3.55 7.90
N GLY A 108 -1.53 2.34 7.58
CA GLY A 108 -1.86 1.14 8.36
C GLY A 108 -1.45 1.23 9.83
N ASP A 109 -0.24 1.73 10.12
CA ASP A 109 0.26 1.93 11.47
C ASP A 109 -0.53 3.00 12.25
N ILE A 110 -0.88 4.10 11.58
CA ILE A 110 -1.70 5.17 12.15
C ILE A 110 -3.08 4.62 12.51
N ILE A 111 -3.74 3.91 11.59
CA ILE A 111 -5.07 3.33 11.80
C ILE A 111 -5.06 2.29 12.93
N THR A 112 -4.06 1.42 12.96
CA THR A 112 -3.89 0.44 14.05
C THR A 112 -3.80 1.16 15.40
N ALA A 113 -3.04 2.25 15.47
CA ALA A 113 -2.95 3.05 16.68
C ALA A 113 -4.27 3.78 17.03
N MET A 114 -5.05 4.23 16.04
CA MET A 114 -6.38 4.80 16.28
C MET A 114 -7.33 3.76 16.89
N ILE A 115 -7.35 2.54 16.36
CA ILE A 115 -8.18 1.44 16.87
C ILE A 115 -7.80 1.10 18.32
N LEU A 116 -6.51 1.03 18.62
CA LEU A 116 -6.02 0.75 19.99
C LEU A 116 -6.36 1.87 20.99
N ARG A 117 -6.50 3.11 20.52
CA ARG A 117 -6.83 4.29 21.34
C ARG A 117 -8.32 4.63 21.33
N LEU A 118 -9.15 3.87 20.62
CA LEU A 118 -10.57 4.10 20.53
C LEU A 118 -11.25 3.75 21.85
N ASP A 119 -11.82 4.77 22.48
CA ASP A 119 -12.72 4.58 23.61
C ASP A 119 -14.07 4.06 23.08
N ARG A 120 -14.42 2.83 23.45
CA ARG A 120 -15.66 2.17 23.00
C ARG A 120 -16.92 2.79 23.58
N GLU A 121 -16.82 3.47 24.72
CA GLU A 121 -17.97 4.08 25.38
C GLU A 121 -18.25 5.46 24.80
N THR A 122 -17.21 6.24 24.56
CA THR A 122 -17.35 7.62 24.06
C THR A 122 -17.22 7.76 22.55
N GLY A 123 -16.69 6.74 21.86
CA GLY A 123 -16.40 6.81 20.43
C GLY A 123 -15.35 7.87 20.09
N ARG A 124 -14.46 8.21 21.05
CA ARG A 124 -13.41 9.21 20.87
C ARG A 124 -12.04 8.55 20.73
N VAL A 125 -11.16 9.18 19.95
CA VAL A 125 -9.77 8.74 19.75
C VAL A 125 -8.85 9.93 20.05
N ASN A 126 -7.84 9.72 20.89
CA ASN A 126 -6.76 10.70 21.05
C ASN A 126 -5.74 10.57 19.91
N VAL A 127 -5.74 11.54 19.01
CA VAL A 127 -4.90 11.60 17.80
C VAL A 127 -3.62 12.44 17.96
N ASP A 128 -3.38 13.01 19.14
CA ASP A 128 -2.21 13.85 19.38
C ASP A 128 -0.91 13.11 19.06
N GLY A 129 -0.06 13.76 18.26
CA GLY A 129 1.24 13.24 17.84
C GLY A 129 1.20 12.04 16.90
N LEU A 130 0.02 11.49 16.57
CA LEU A 130 -0.11 10.18 15.92
C LEU A 130 0.60 10.11 14.57
N VAL A 131 0.36 11.10 13.71
CA VAL A 131 0.99 11.18 12.38
C VAL A 131 2.48 11.52 12.49
N ARG A 132 2.81 12.47 13.37
CA ARG A 132 4.19 12.97 13.56
C ARG A 132 5.13 11.87 14.04
N ASP A 133 4.70 11.09 15.03
CA ASP A 133 5.52 10.05 15.63
C ASP A 133 5.78 8.87 14.68
N ARG A 134 4.86 8.64 13.73
CA ARG A 134 5.01 7.60 12.69
C ARG A 134 5.87 8.05 11.51
N LEU A 135 5.91 9.34 11.19
CA LEU A 135 6.65 9.88 10.04
C LEU A 135 8.03 10.46 10.37
N ARG A 136 8.51 10.38 11.62
CA ARG A 136 9.83 10.92 12.04
C ARG A 136 11.02 10.50 11.16
N ARG A 137 10.90 9.44 10.36
CA ARG A 137 11.95 8.92 9.48
C ARG A 137 11.73 9.16 7.99
N HIS A 138 10.61 9.75 7.58
CA HIS A 138 10.22 9.85 6.16
C HIS A 138 9.99 11.31 5.77
N ARG A 139 10.99 11.91 5.09
CA ARG A 139 10.93 13.30 4.60
C ARG A 139 10.41 13.33 3.17
N ILE A 140 9.10 13.14 3.01
CA ILE A 140 8.41 13.45 1.75
C ILE A 140 7.38 14.52 2.11
N ALA A 141 7.62 15.74 1.60
CA ALA A 141 7.10 16.98 2.18
C ALA A 141 5.56 17.06 2.29
N ASN A 142 4.81 16.23 1.56
CA ASN A 142 3.36 16.27 1.53
C ASN A 142 2.67 14.98 2.04
N MET A 143 3.44 13.93 2.37
CA MET A 143 2.90 12.67 2.92
C MET A 143 2.28 12.91 4.31
N GLN A 144 2.93 13.72 5.14
CA GLN A 144 2.42 14.07 6.47
C GLN A 144 1.07 14.80 6.39
N ALA A 145 0.92 15.73 5.46
CA ALA A 145 -0.33 16.46 5.28
C ALA A 145 -1.48 15.51 4.90
N ARG A 146 -1.26 14.62 3.92
CA ARG A 146 -2.26 13.63 3.47
C ARG A 146 -2.66 12.66 4.58
N LEU A 147 -1.69 12.16 5.35
CA LEU A 147 -1.97 11.26 6.47
C LEU A 147 -2.68 11.97 7.63
N THR A 148 -2.44 13.27 7.81
CA THR A 148 -3.20 14.10 8.76
C THR A 148 -4.63 14.29 8.29
N GLU A 149 -4.83 14.60 7.01
CA GLU A 149 -6.15 14.71 6.40
C GLU A 149 -6.96 13.40 6.52
N LEU A 150 -6.32 12.23 6.34
CA LEU A 150 -6.95 10.93 6.58
C LEU A 150 -7.44 10.79 8.03
N VAL A 151 -6.60 11.17 9.00
CA VAL A 151 -6.98 11.12 10.42
C VAL A 151 -8.13 12.06 10.71
N ASP A 152 -8.09 13.29 10.18
CA ASP A 152 -9.14 14.30 10.33
C ASP A 152 -10.47 13.84 9.71
N GLU A 153 -10.42 13.21 8.53
CA GLU A 153 -11.60 12.61 7.88
C GLU A 153 -12.23 11.53 8.77
N ILE A 154 -11.43 10.71 9.45
CA ILE A 154 -11.92 9.64 10.33
C ILE A 154 -12.52 10.20 11.62
N ILE A 155 -11.81 11.08 12.33
CA ILE A 155 -12.30 11.62 13.61
C ILE A 155 -13.49 12.55 13.47
N SER A 156 -13.72 13.09 12.26
CA SER A 156 -14.92 13.90 11.97
C SER A 156 -16.22 13.09 12.03
N ILE A 157 -16.14 11.75 12.00
CA ILE A 157 -17.31 10.86 12.04
C ILE A 157 -17.63 10.52 13.49
N SER A 158 -18.82 10.89 13.93
CA SER A 158 -19.32 10.60 15.28
C SER A 158 -20.73 9.98 15.23
N PRO A 159 -20.99 8.87 15.95
CA PRO A 159 -20.06 8.14 16.82
C PRO A 159 -19.03 7.33 16.02
N LEU A 160 -17.76 7.41 16.43
CA LEU A 160 -16.70 6.63 15.79
C LEU A 160 -16.69 5.21 16.37
N ASN A 161 -16.52 4.22 15.50
CA ASN A 161 -16.31 2.84 15.90
C ASN A 161 -15.22 2.19 15.02
N GLN A 162 -14.75 1.02 15.44
CA GLN A 162 -13.67 0.30 14.73
C GLN A 162 -14.02 -0.01 13.27
N TYR A 163 -15.29 -0.32 12.98
CA TYR A 163 -15.75 -0.64 11.63
C TYR A 163 -15.61 0.57 10.69
N ILE A 164 -16.02 1.76 11.14
CA ILE A 164 -15.88 3.01 10.38
C ILE A 164 -14.40 3.32 10.10
N ILE A 165 -13.53 3.14 11.09
CA ILE A 165 -12.08 3.36 10.93
C ILE A 165 -11.52 2.41 9.86
N LEU A 166 -11.90 1.12 9.90
CA LEU A 166 -11.45 0.13 8.92
C LEU A 166 -11.97 0.40 7.52
N GLN A 167 -13.25 0.77 7.37
CA GLN A 167 -13.81 1.18 6.07
C GLN A 167 -13.07 2.37 5.47
N LYS A 168 -12.69 3.36 6.29
CA LYS A 168 -11.91 4.51 5.81
C LYS A 168 -10.50 4.14 5.40
N LEU A 169 -9.88 3.16 6.06
CA LEU A 169 -8.61 2.59 5.61
C LEU A 169 -8.76 1.84 4.28
N GLU A 170 -9.81 1.04 4.10
CA GLU A 170 -10.07 0.33 2.83
C GLU A 170 -10.26 1.32 1.68
N ALA A 171 -11.10 2.34 1.86
CA ALA A 171 -11.28 3.39 0.86
C ALA A 171 -9.99 4.17 0.56
N TYR A 172 -9.12 4.35 1.57
CA TYR A 172 -7.80 4.96 1.38
C TYR A 172 -6.83 4.05 0.62
N LYS A 173 -6.89 2.72 0.81
CA LYS A 173 -6.11 1.77 0.01
C LYS A 173 -6.49 1.83 -1.46
N GLU A 174 -7.78 1.87 -1.77
CA GLU A 174 -8.23 2.04 -3.16
C GLU A 174 -7.75 3.35 -3.78
N GLU A 175 -7.70 4.44 -2.99
CA GLU A 175 -7.11 5.71 -3.43
C GLU A 175 -5.60 5.59 -3.73
N LEU A 176 -4.86 4.82 -2.93
CA LEU A 176 -3.43 4.58 -3.15
C LEU A 176 -3.18 3.67 -4.35
N ASP A 177 -3.98 2.62 -4.54
CA ASP A 177 -3.86 1.72 -5.68
C ASP A 177 -4.18 2.45 -6.99
N GLU A 178 -5.19 3.33 -6.98
CA GLU A 178 -5.46 4.21 -8.12
C GLU A 178 -4.31 5.19 -8.37
N THR A 179 -3.66 5.69 -7.30
CA THR A 179 -2.44 6.50 -7.45
C THR A 179 -1.34 5.71 -8.16
N VAL A 180 -1.15 4.44 -7.83
CA VAL A 180 -0.14 3.58 -8.48
C VAL A 180 -0.43 3.46 -9.97
N GLU A 181 -1.67 3.23 -10.37
CA GLU A 181 -2.03 3.09 -11.79
C GLU A 181 -1.82 4.38 -12.57
N ILE A 182 -2.29 5.51 -12.03
CA ILE A 182 -2.08 6.81 -12.65
C ILE A 182 -0.58 7.13 -12.73
N LEU A 183 0.19 6.88 -11.67
CA LEU A 183 1.64 7.10 -11.65
C LEU A 183 2.36 6.26 -12.72
N GLN A 184 2.02 4.98 -12.86
CA GLN A 184 2.59 4.11 -13.89
C GLN A 184 2.23 4.59 -15.30
N LEU A 185 1.00 5.07 -15.50
CA LEU A 185 0.54 5.59 -16.78
C LEU A 185 1.30 6.87 -17.17
N VAL A 186 1.43 7.82 -16.24
CA VAL A 186 2.11 9.10 -16.52
C VAL A 186 3.62 8.95 -16.63
N ALA A 187 4.24 8.07 -15.83
CA ALA A 187 5.68 7.83 -15.85
C ALA A 187 6.18 7.25 -17.17
N ARG A 188 5.29 6.64 -17.97
CA ARG A 188 5.61 6.10 -19.30
C ARG A 188 5.44 7.12 -20.43
N GLN A 189 4.94 8.32 -20.14
CA GLN A 189 4.74 9.35 -21.15
C GLN A 189 6.05 10.03 -21.53
N ARG A 190 6.20 10.30 -22.82
CA ARG A 190 7.42 10.90 -23.38
C ARG A 190 7.46 12.42 -23.25
N THR A 191 6.32 13.06 -23.03
CA THR A 191 6.19 14.52 -23.02
C THR A 191 5.45 15.00 -21.78
N GLU A 192 5.86 16.15 -21.24
CA GLU A 192 5.17 16.80 -20.12
C GLU A 192 3.72 17.14 -20.46
N GLU A 193 3.44 17.55 -21.70
CA GLU A 193 2.08 17.84 -22.16
C GLU A 193 1.13 16.64 -21.98
N HIS A 194 1.60 15.43 -22.28
CA HIS A 194 0.80 14.21 -22.09
C HIS A 194 0.64 13.87 -20.61
N ILE A 195 1.70 14.06 -19.80
CA ILE A 195 1.65 13.90 -18.34
C ILE A 195 0.56 14.81 -17.77
N TYR A 196 0.59 16.11 -18.08
CA TYR A 196 -0.40 17.07 -17.60
C TYR A 196 -1.79 16.82 -18.17
N SER A 197 -1.92 16.37 -19.42
CA SER A 197 -3.21 16.00 -20.02
C SER A 197 -3.90 14.89 -19.21
N ILE A 198 -3.16 13.85 -18.84
CA ILE A 198 -3.66 12.75 -18.01
C ILE A 198 -4.00 13.24 -16.61
N LEU A 199 -3.07 13.95 -15.95
CA LEU A 199 -3.25 14.40 -14.56
C LEU A 199 -4.37 15.43 -14.40
N ASN A 200 -4.64 16.25 -15.41
CA ASN A 200 -5.72 17.23 -15.39
C ASN A 200 -7.08 16.65 -15.83
N ASN A 201 -7.12 15.41 -16.34
CA ASN A 201 -8.37 14.72 -16.61
C ASN A 201 -8.98 14.15 -15.32
N LEU A 202 -9.45 15.06 -14.46
CA LEU A 202 -10.06 14.70 -13.19
C LEU A 202 -11.34 13.86 -13.35
N THR A 203 -12.07 14.03 -14.46
CA THR A 203 -13.24 13.21 -14.78
C THR A 203 -12.83 11.74 -14.89
N HIS A 204 -11.78 11.45 -15.67
CA HIS A 204 -11.29 10.09 -15.83
C HIS A 204 -10.78 9.48 -14.52
N ILE A 205 -9.99 10.24 -13.74
CA ILE A 205 -9.49 9.78 -12.43
C ILE A 205 -10.67 9.48 -11.49
N ARG A 206 -11.70 10.34 -11.48
CA ARG A 206 -12.90 10.13 -10.66
C ARG A 206 -13.68 8.89 -11.08
N GLU A 207 -13.89 8.69 -12.39
CA GLU A 207 -14.62 7.54 -12.92
C GLU A 207 -13.89 6.23 -12.60
N SER A 208 -12.57 6.20 -12.81
CA SER A 208 -11.73 5.04 -12.51
C SER A 208 -11.74 4.70 -11.01
N LEU A 209 -11.51 5.71 -10.15
CA LEU A 209 -11.59 5.53 -8.70
C LEU A 209 -13.00 5.06 -8.26
N ASN A 210 -14.06 5.63 -8.81
CA ASN A 210 -15.42 5.26 -8.45
C ASN A 210 -15.74 3.81 -8.86
N LEU A 211 -15.29 3.39 -10.04
CA LEU A 211 -15.42 1.99 -10.48
C LEU A 211 -14.71 1.04 -9.51
N ARG A 212 -13.49 1.41 -9.08
CA ARG A 212 -12.69 0.63 -8.13
C ARG A 212 -13.39 0.52 -6.77
N LEU A 213 -13.87 1.64 -6.22
CA LEU A 213 -14.62 1.66 -4.96
C LEU A 213 -15.88 0.80 -5.04
N LEU A 214 -16.64 0.90 -6.13
CA LEU A 214 -17.85 0.08 -6.35
C LEU A 214 -17.53 -1.42 -6.45
N THR A 215 -16.43 -1.78 -7.12
CA THR A 215 -16.01 -3.17 -7.29
C THR A 215 -15.61 -3.82 -5.96
N ASN A 216 -15.15 -3.01 -5.00
CA ASN A 216 -14.77 -3.43 -3.67
C ASN A 216 -15.87 -3.21 -2.61
N ASP A 217 -17.12 -2.96 -3.03
CA ASP A 217 -18.28 -2.72 -2.16
C ASP A 217 -18.12 -1.51 -1.20
N ILE A 218 -17.33 -0.52 -1.60
CA ILE A 218 -17.10 0.72 -0.83
C ILE A 218 -18.00 1.83 -1.36
N ALA A 219 -19.05 2.15 -0.59
CA ALA A 219 -19.93 3.27 -0.89
C ALA A 219 -19.37 4.58 -0.31
N GLU A 220 -18.97 5.51 -1.18
CA GLU A 220 -18.54 6.86 -0.82
C GLU A 220 -19.41 7.91 -1.54
N ASN A 221 -19.58 9.07 -0.92
CA ASN A 221 -20.33 10.15 -1.56
C ASN A 221 -19.52 10.81 -2.68
N GLU A 222 -20.20 11.42 -3.64
CA GLU A 222 -19.55 12.03 -4.81
C GLU A 222 -18.51 13.10 -4.42
N THR A 223 -18.77 13.85 -3.36
CA THR A 223 -17.84 14.88 -2.86
C THR A 223 -16.54 14.30 -2.31
N ALA A 224 -16.59 13.14 -1.66
CA ALA A 224 -15.44 12.42 -1.15
C ALA A 224 -14.64 11.83 -2.32
N VAL A 225 -15.31 11.23 -3.31
CA VAL A 225 -14.65 10.74 -4.53
C VAL A 225 -13.94 11.88 -5.27
N ALA A 226 -14.58 13.05 -5.40
CA ALA A 226 -13.97 14.21 -6.02
C ALA A 226 -12.72 14.70 -5.26
N ARG A 227 -12.77 14.76 -3.92
CA ARG A 227 -11.61 15.12 -3.09
C ARG A 227 -10.48 14.11 -3.23
N ARG A 228 -10.80 12.81 -3.20
CA ARG A 228 -9.83 11.72 -3.41
C ARG A 228 -9.15 11.82 -4.78
N ALA A 229 -9.90 12.11 -5.84
CA ALA A 229 -9.32 12.31 -7.17
C ALA A 229 -8.33 13.49 -7.22
N LEU A 230 -8.63 14.60 -6.53
CA LEU A 230 -7.69 15.72 -6.39
C LEU A 230 -6.43 15.33 -5.60
N ARG A 231 -6.59 14.51 -4.55
CA ARG A 231 -5.45 13.97 -3.79
C ARG A 231 -4.59 13.04 -4.61
N ILE A 232 -5.19 12.15 -5.42
CA ILE A 232 -4.45 11.29 -6.36
C ILE A 232 -3.60 12.14 -7.31
N ARG A 233 -4.22 13.13 -7.99
CA ARG A 233 -3.50 14.07 -8.87
C ARG A 233 -2.33 14.74 -8.15
N SER A 234 -2.59 15.30 -6.97
CA SER A 234 -1.58 16.02 -6.19
C SER A 234 -0.46 15.10 -5.72
N ARG A 235 -0.79 13.89 -5.26
CA ARG A 235 0.17 12.85 -4.85
C ARG A 235 1.07 12.45 -6.00
N VAL A 236 0.52 12.25 -7.20
CA VAL A 236 1.33 11.90 -8.38
C VAL A 236 2.25 13.06 -8.77
N LEU A 237 1.78 14.30 -8.75
CA LEU A 237 2.62 15.47 -8.99
C LEU A 237 3.78 15.58 -7.98
N ASP A 238 3.49 15.47 -6.68
CA ASP A 238 4.50 15.51 -5.62
C ASP A 238 5.59 14.44 -5.81
N ILE A 239 5.19 13.24 -6.24
CA ILE A 239 6.09 12.11 -6.49
C ILE A 239 6.97 12.37 -7.71
N LEU A 240 6.40 12.93 -8.79
CA LEU A 240 7.16 13.28 -9.98
C LEU A 240 8.12 14.45 -9.71
N GLU A 241 7.70 15.47 -8.95
CA GLU A 241 8.57 16.57 -8.50
C GLU A 241 9.77 16.05 -7.69
N PHE A 242 9.53 15.07 -6.80
CA PHE A 242 10.61 14.40 -6.09
C PHE A 242 11.63 13.73 -7.03
N GLN A 243 11.21 13.19 -8.18
CA GLN A 243 12.13 12.65 -9.20
C GLN A 243 12.98 13.74 -9.84
N TYR A 244 12.39 14.90 -10.17
CA TYR A 244 13.11 16.00 -10.81
C TYR A 244 14.16 16.63 -9.88
N ASP A 245 13.92 16.61 -8.57
CA ASP A 245 14.87 17.07 -7.56
C ASP A 245 16.01 16.08 -7.28
N MET A 246 15.92 14.83 -7.77
CA MET A 246 17.00 13.86 -7.61
C MET A 246 18.11 14.09 -8.64
N PRO A 247 19.39 14.04 -8.20
CA PRO A 247 20.50 14.18 -9.13
C PRO A 247 20.45 13.07 -10.18
N SER A 248 20.37 13.46 -11.44
CA SER A 248 20.38 12.51 -12.55
C SER A 248 21.64 11.64 -12.50
N HIS A 249 21.45 10.33 -12.33
CA HIS A 249 22.53 9.34 -12.44
C HIS A 249 23.14 9.28 -13.85
N ALA A 250 22.55 9.98 -14.84
CA ALA A 250 23.11 10.06 -16.18
C ALA A 250 24.35 10.99 -16.27
N ASN A 251 24.58 11.85 -15.26
CA ASN A 251 25.66 12.85 -15.28
C ASN A 251 26.58 12.83 -14.04
N SER A 252 26.54 11.78 -13.21
CA SER A 252 27.53 11.64 -12.14
C SER A 252 28.87 11.13 -12.70
N ASN A 253 29.75 12.09 -12.99
CA ASN A 253 31.16 11.92 -13.40
C ASN A 253 32.01 11.17 -12.37
#